data_AF-A0ABD2J7V2-F1
#
_entry.id   AF-A0ABD2J7V2-F1
#
_cell.length_a   1.000
_cell.length_b   1.000
_cell.length_c   1.000
_cell.angle_alpha   90.00
_cell.angle_beta   90.00
_cell.angle_gamma   90.00
#
_symmetry.space_group_name_H-M   'P 1'
#
loop_
_entity.id
_entity.type
_entity.pdbx_description
1 polymer ?
#
loop_
_entity_poly.entity_id
_entity_poly.type
_entity_poly.pdbx_seq_one_letter_code
_entity_poly.pdbx_strand_id
1 'polypeptide(L)'
;MYSDKPTKTEEKTDQRDEQKSAVTLIGSSSAENLEEFCCSNPDCQLSLKCSYGKLEFEKNSCVESSYYMRNPFEPPNFHKSHRDYSLDDFVIVGSRCFICEQQICVDEECSLFYKHTFCLRCVWRERHSFPSELVAQAAKSNRREKERKATKD
;
A
#
# COMPACT_ATOMS: atom_id res chain seq x y z
N MET A 1 -50.33 -36.06 39.71
CA MET A 1 -50.37 -36.69 38.38
C MET A 1 -51.17 -35.75 37.50
N TYR A 2 -50.64 -35.01 36.53
CA TYR A 2 -49.46 -35.15 35.69
C TYR A 2 -48.77 -33.79 35.53
N SER A 3 -47.45 -33.83 35.40
CA SER A 3 -46.57 -32.69 35.14
C SER A 3 -46.60 -32.31 33.66
N ASP A 4 -46.61 -31.01 33.37
CA ASP A 4 -46.32 -30.45 32.05
C ASP A 4 -44.89 -30.78 31.64
N LYS A 5 -44.74 -31.39 30.46
CA LYS A 5 -43.44 -31.57 29.77
C LYS A 5 -43.31 -30.49 28.70
N PRO A 6 -42.23 -29.70 28.69
CA PRO A 6 -41.86 -28.93 27.50
C PRO A 6 -41.12 -29.83 26.50
N THR A 7 -41.64 -29.87 25.28
CA THR A 7 -41.05 -30.50 24.10
C THR A 7 -39.88 -29.64 23.62
N LYS A 8 -38.66 -30.20 23.61
CA LYS A 8 -37.51 -29.65 22.88
C LYS A 8 -37.72 -29.88 21.39
N THR A 9 -37.68 -28.82 20.60
CA THR A 9 -37.44 -28.90 19.16
C THR A 9 -36.05 -28.34 18.90
N GLU A 10 -35.22 -29.17 18.29
CA GLU A 10 -33.85 -28.87 17.90
C GLU A 10 -33.87 -27.96 16.67
N GLU A 11 -33.17 -26.82 16.75
CA GLU A 11 -32.89 -25.96 15.60
C GLU A 11 -31.40 -26.12 15.24
N LYS A 12 -31.14 -26.75 14.08
CA LYS A 12 -29.83 -26.83 13.42
C LYS A 12 -29.95 -26.13 12.07
N THR A 13 -29.30 -24.98 11.92
CA THR A 13 -28.95 -24.39 10.60
C THR A 13 -27.82 -23.39 10.82
N ASP A 14 -26.58 -23.77 10.52
CA ASP A 14 -25.85 -23.47 9.26
C ASP A 14 -25.11 -22.13 9.37
N GLN A 15 -23.87 -22.22 9.88
CA GLN A 15 -22.89 -21.13 9.87
C GLN A 15 -22.30 -21.04 8.47
N ARG A 16 -22.72 -20.04 7.69
CA ARG A 16 -22.05 -19.62 6.47
C ARG A 16 -21.86 -18.11 6.46
N ASP A 17 -20.60 -17.74 6.64
CA ASP A 17 -19.89 -16.63 6.00
C ASP A 17 -20.63 -15.30 5.81
N GLU A 18 -20.48 -14.42 6.80
CA GLU A 18 -20.45 -12.97 6.57
C GLU A 18 -19.11 -12.40 7.01
N GLN A 19 -18.02 -12.85 6.38
CA GLN A 19 -16.83 -12.01 6.22
C GLN A 19 -17.12 -10.96 5.14
N LYS A 20 -17.92 -9.96 5.49
CA LYS A 20 -18.03 -8.71 4.71
C LYS A 20 -16.68 -8.02 4.78
N SER A 21 -15.84 -8.28 3.78
CA SER A 21 -14.67 -7.46 3.47
C SER A 21 -15.16 -6.03 3.22
N ALA A 22 -14.83 -5.12 4.14
CA ALA A 22 -15.15 -3.72 4.03
C ALA A 22 -14.38 -3.15 2.82
N VAL A 23 -15.07 -3.03 1.68
CA VAL A 23 -14.61 -2.20 0.57
C VAL A 23 -14.54 -0.77 1.10
N THR A 24 -13.33 -0.27 1.33
CA THR A 24 -13.10 1.11 1.72
C THR A 24 -13.57 2.00 0.58
N LEU A 25 -14.66 2.75 0.81
CA LEU A 25 -15.17 3.75 -0.12
C LEU A 25 -14.16 4.90 -0.22
N ILE A 26 -13.33 4.91 -1.27
CA ILE A 26 -12.27 5.91 -1.52
C ILE A 26 -12.88 7.27 -1.91
N GLY A 27 -13.16 8.16 -0.97
CA GLY A 27 -13.57 9.55 -1.29
C GLY A 27 -14.32 10.30 -0.19
N SER A 28 -14.69 9.63 0.91
CA SER A 28 -15.10 10.30 2.13
C SER A 28 -13.85 10.64 2.95
N SER A 29 -13.13 11.70 2.59
CA SER A 29 -12.06 12.20 3.46
C SER A 29 -12.67 12.85 4.70
N SER A 30 -13.14 12.06 5.66
CA SER A 30 -12.93 12.43 7.05
C SER A 30 -11.46 12.15 7.35
N ALA A 31 -10.79 13.04 8.07
CA ALA A 31 -9.36 12.99 8.40
C ALA A 31 -8.97 11.79 9.32
N GLU A 32 -9.78 10.74 9.37
CA GLU A 32 -9.85 9.79 10.47
C GLU A 32 -9.09 8.48 10.19
N ASN A 33 -8.54 8.27 8.99
CA ASN A 33 -7.77 7.06 8.64
C ASN A 33 -6.43 7.38 7.95
N LEU A 34 -5.68 8.35 8.47
CA LEU A 34 -4.30 8.60 8.04
C LEU A 34 -3.33 7.78 8.88
N GLU A 35 -2.48 7.01 8.21
CA GLU A 35 -1.33 6.33 8.81
C GLU A 35 -0.09 7.21 8.74
N GLU A 36 0.80 7.05 9.71
CA GLU A 36 2.15 7.59 9.64
C GLU A 36 3.00 6.71 8.73
N PHE A 37 3.54 7.32 7.68
CA PHE A 37 4.47 6.70 6.76
C PHE A 37 5.87 7.27 7.01
N CYS A 38 6.85 6.39 7.20
CA CYS A 38 8.26 6.72 7.29
C CYS A 38 9.06 5.74 6.44
N CYS A 39 9.76 6.26 5.41
CA CYS A 39 10.60 5.41 4.57
C CYS A 39 11.70 4.76 5.41
N SER A 40 11.78 3.43 5.37
CA SER A 40 12.74 2.66 6.17
C SER A 40 14.16 2.65 5.60
N ASN A 41 14.39 3.29 4.44
CA ASN A 41 15.74 3.54 3.94
C ASN A 41 16.40 4.63 4.81
N PRO A 42 17.52 4.37 5.51
CA PRO A 42 18.15 5.32 6.44
C PRO A 42 18.59 6.62 5.78
N ASP A 43 18.87 6.56 4.48
CA ASP A 43 19.30 7.70 3.70
C ASP A 43 18.12 8.51 3.12
N CYS A 44 16.90 7.99 3.26
CA CYS A 44 15.67 8.66 2.84
C CYS A 44 14.98 9.29 4.05
N GLN A 45 14.63 10.57 3.93
CA GLN A 45 13.97 11.33 4.99
C GLN A 45 12.47 11.51 4.73
N LEU A 46 11.90 10.77 3.77
CA LEU A 46 10.49 10.91 3.43
C LEU A 46 9.62 10.36 4.56
N SER A 47 8.95 11.28 5.25
CA SER A 47 7.98 10.99 6.31
C SER A 47 6.77 11.91 6.18
N LEU A 48 5.56 11.35 6.33
CA LEU A 48 4.30 12.05 6.16
C LEU A 48 3.11 11.23 6.68
N LYS A 49 1.96 11.88 6.89
CA LYS A 49 0.69 11.22 7.15
C LYS A 49 -0.08 11.03 5.85
N CYS A 50 -0.49 9.81 5.55
CA CYS A 50 -1.17 9.48 4.29
C CYS A 50 -2.10 8.26 4.49
N SER A 51 -2.93 7.97 3.50
CA SER A 51 -3.79 6.79 3.54
C SER A 51 -2.99 5.54 3.17
N TYR A 52 -3.33 4.39 3.76
CA TYR A 52 -2.78 3.09 3.38
C TYR A 52 -3.92 2.13 3.01
N GLY A 53 -3.75 1.38 1.93
CA GLY A 53 -4.70 0.36 1.55
C GLY A 53 -4.66 0.06 0.06
N LYS A 54 -5.59 -0.79 -0.38
CA LYS A 54 -5.74 -1.14 -1.78
C LYS A 54 -6.52 -0.03 -2.50
N LEU A 55 -5.93 0.50 -3.57
CA LEU A 55 -6.51 1.59 -4.34
C LEU A 55 -7.23 1.00 -5.57
N GLU A 56 -8.56 0.95 -5.53
CA GLU A 56 -9.40 0.31 -6.55
C GLU A 56 -10.42 1.30 -7.12
N PHE A 57 -10.39 1.48 -8.45
CA PHE A 57 -11.39 2.23 -9.20
C PHE A 57 -12.00 1.35 -10.30
N GLU A 58 -13.14 1.78 -10.86
CA GLU A 58 -13.86 1.01 -11.90
C GLU A 58 -13.00 0.73 -13.14
N LYS A 59 -12.06 1.63 -13.48
CA LYS A 59 -11.24 1.55 -14.69
C LYS A 59 -9.79 1.13 -14.44
N ASN A 60 -9.26 1.37 -13.25
CA ASN A 60 -7.87 1.09 -12.92
C ASN A 60 -7.67 0.87 -11.41
N SER A 61 -6.65 0.10 -11.04
CA SER A 61 -6.32 -0.17 -9.65
C SER A 61 -4.82 -0.36 -9.43
N CYS A 62 -4.37 -0.13 -8.20
CA CYS A 62 -3.04 -0.57 -7.76
C CYS A 62 -3.06 -2.08 -7.55
N VAL A 63 -2.01 -2.76 -7.99
CA VAL A 63 -1.86 -4.21 -7.83
C VAL A 63 -1.66 -4.59 -6.36
N GLU A 64 -0.95 -3.75 -5.61
CA GLU A 64 -0.67 -3.95 -4.19
C GLU A 64 -1.29 -2.86 -3.32
N SER A 65 -1.39 -3.13 -2.02
CA SER A 65 -1.71 -2.09 -1.05
C SER A 65 -0.58 -1.07 -1.00
N SER A 66 -0.92 0.21 -1.04
CA SER A 66 0.04 1.29 -1.13
C SER A 66 -0.28 2.40 -0.16
N TYR A 67 0.75 3.18 0.17
CA TYR A 67 0.62 4.47 0.82
C TYR A 67 0.32 5.52 -0.26
N TYR A 68 -0.76 6.27 -0.10
CA TYR A 68 -1.22 7.22 -1.10
C TYR A 68 -1.87 8.46 -0.49
N MET A 69 -1.94 9.52 -1.28
CA MET A 69 -2.68 10.73 -0.95
C MET A 69 -3.40 11.28 -2.18
N ARG A 70 -4.38 12.17 -1.97
CA ARG A 70 -4.91 13.00 -3.05
C ARG A 70 -3.77 13.76 -3.70
N ASN A 71 -3.77 13.85 -5.03
CA ASN A 71 -2.74 14.57 -5.75
C ASN A 71 -2.68 16.04 -5.28
N PRO A 72 -1.60 16.48 -4.61
CA PRO A 72 -1.52 17.82 -4.03
C PRO A 72 -1.24 18.89 -5.09
N PHE A 73 -0.96 18.49 -6.32
CA PHE A 73 -0.67 19.40 -7.44
C PHE A 73 -1.92 19.68 -8.29
N GLU A 74 -3.02 18.96 -8.05
CA GLU A 74 -4.30 19.18 -8.72
C GLU A 74 -5.23 19.99 -7.81
N PRO A 75 -5.92 21.02 -8.32
CA PRO A 75 -6.88 21.76 -7.52
C PRO A 75 -8.04 20.84 -7.09
N PRO A 76 -8.60 21.02 -5.88
CA PRO A 76 -9.75 20.26 -5.45
C PRO A 76 -10.93 20.48 -6.41
N ASN A 77 -11.41 19.40 -7.04
CA ASN A 77 -12.60 19.46 -7.87
C ASN A 77 -13.82 18.99 -7.07
N PHE A 78 -14.55 19.94 -6.48
CA PHE A 78 -15.74 19.68 -5.66
C PHE A 78 -16.94 19.15 -6.45
N HIS A 79 -16.88 19.17 -7.80
CA HIS A 79 -17.92 18.61 -8.66
C HIS A 79 -17.68 17.16 -9.03
N LYS A 80 -16.49 16.59 -8.75
CA LYS A 80 -16.24 15.16 -8.96
C LYS A 80 -16.99 14.35 -7.91
N SER A 81 -17.83 13.43 -8.38
CA SER A 81 -18.38 12.38 -7.54
C SER A 81 -17.32 11.33 -7.23
N HIS A 82 -17.59 10.49 -6.22
CA HIS A 82 -16.73 9.35 -5.86
C HIS A 82 -16.38 8.46 -7.06
N ARG A 83 -17.35 8.27 -7.98
CA ARG A 83 -17.21 7.47 -9.20
C ARG A 83 -16.29 8.09 -10.24
N ASP A 84 -16.09 9.41 -10.17
CA ASP A 84 -15.30 10.15 -11.15
C ASP A 84 -13.80 10.14 -10.82
N TYR A 85 -13.43 9.64 -9.63
CA TYR A 85 -12.03 9.47 -9.27
C TYR A 85 -11.38 8.29 -9.98
N SER A 86 -10.11 8.50 -10.31
CA SER A 86 -9.23 7.53 -10.94
C SER A 86 -7.87 7.53 -10.25
N LEU A 87 -6.99 6.58 -10.59
CA LEU A 87 -5.62 6.57 -10.06
C LEU A 87 -4.87 7.89 -10.23
N ASP A 88 -5.08 8.62 -11.33
CA ASP A 88 -4.36 9.88 -11.63
C ASP A 88 -4.70 11.02 -10.65
N ASP A 89 -5.82 10.88 -9.93
CA ASP A 89 -6.21 11.80 -8.88
C ASP A 89 -5.46 11.59 -7.55
N PHE A 90 -4.57 10.59 -7.51
CA PHE A 90 -3.81 10.20 -6.33
C PHE A 90 -2.31 10.15 -6.64
N VAL A 91 -1.51 10.44 -5.63
CA VAL A 91 -0.06 10.25 -5.65
C VAL A 91 0.25 9.05 -4.77
N ILE A 92 0.93 8.06 -5.36
CA ILE A 92 1.48 6.92 -4.62
C ILE A 92 2.79 7.36 -3.98
N VAL A 93 2.84 7.23 -2.65
CA VAL A 93 3.98 7.61 -1.80
C VAL A 93 4.97 6.44 -1.69
N GLY A 94 4.45 5.24 -1.52
CA GLY A 94 5.23 4.05 -1.23
C GLY A 94 4.38 2.81 -1.06
N SER A 95 5.02 1.72 -0.67
CA SER A 95 4.36 0.47 -0.27
C SER A 95 5.16 -0.21 0.85
N ARG A 96 4.80 -1.43 1.21
CA ARG A 96 5.58 -2.29 2.08
C ARG A 96 6.47 -3.19 1.23
N CYS A 97 7.72 -3.34 1.64
CA CYS A 97 8.62 -4.30 1.00
C CYS A 97 8.08 -5.72 1.20
N PHE A 98 7.85 -6.46 0.12
CA PHE A 98 7.28 -7.81 0.17
C PHE A 98 8.11 -8.84 0.97
N ILE A 99 9.39 -8.57 1.22
CA ILE A 99 10.27 -9.48 1.97
C ILE A 99 10.34 -9.11 3.45
N CYS A 100 10.42 -7.81 3.79
CA CYS A 100 10.63 -7.37 5.17
C CYS A 100 9.47 -6.57 5.77
N GLU A 101 8.39 -6.35 5.01
CA GLU A 101 7.17 -5.62 5.39
C GLU A 101 7.38 -4.17 5.87
N GLN A 102 8.60 -3.66 5.73
CA GLN A 102 8.97 -2.30 6.05
C GLN A 102 8.41 -1.31 5.01
N GLN A 103 7.98 -0.14 5.49
CA GLN A 103 7.53 0.97 4.66
C GLN A 103 8.70 1.47 3.79
N ILE A 104 8.49 1.56 2.49
CA ILE A 104 9.50 2.03 1.54
C ILE A 104 8.84 2.91 0.49
N CYS A 105 9.45 4.06 0.19
CA CYS A 105 8.91 4.98 -0.81
C CYS A 105 9.17 4.50 -2.24
N VAL A 106 8.44 5.06 -3.19
CA VAL A 106 8.54 4.71 -4.62
C VAL A 106 9.83 5.21 -5.31
N ASP A 107 10.70 5.92 -4.59
CA ASP A 107 11.96 6.40 -5.14
C ASP A 107 12.85 5.24 -5.57
N GLU A 108 13.48 5.36 -6.75
CA GLU A 108 14.37 4.35 -7.34
C GLU A 108 15.63 4.08 -6.50
N GLU A 109 15.99 4.98 -5.58
CA GLU A 109 17.06 4.80 -4.58
C GLU A 109 16.59 4.02 -3.34
N CYS A 110 15.28 3.84 -3.16
CA CYS A 110 14.70 3.18 -1.99
C CYS A 110 14.10 1.82 -2.33
N SER A 111 13.40 1.72 -3.46
CA SER A 111 12.65 0.53 -3.83
C SER A 111 12.67 0.25 -5.33
N LEU A 112 12.22 -0.96 -5.67
CA LEU A 112 12.00 -1.41 -7.03
C LEU A 112 10.69 -2.19 -7.08
N PHE A 113 9.87 -1.90 -8.10
CA PHE A 113 8.65 -2.66 -8.38
C PHE A 113 8.92 -3.71 -9.46
N TYR A 114 8.42 -4.93 -9.24
CA TYR A 114 8.37 -5.98 -10.26
C TYR A 114 6.99 -6.64 -10.29
N LYS A 115 6.74 -7.58 -9.37
CA LYS A 115 5.39 -8.10 -9.06
C LYS A 115 4.83 -7.49 -7.78
N HIS A 116 5.73 -7.08 -6.91
CA HIS A 116 5.51 -6.39 -5.65
C HIS A 116 6.62 -5.34 -5.50
N THR A 117 6.46 -4.43 -4.55
CA THR A 117 7.53 -3.52 -4.14
C THR A 117 8.55 -4.23 -3.25
N PHE A 118 9.84 -4.03 -3.56
CA PHE A 118 10.96 -4.54 -2.77
C PHE A 118 11.91 -3.39 -2.42
N CYS A 119 12.34 -3.29 -1.17
CA CYS A 119 13.42 -2.34 -0.83
C CYS A 119 14.76 -2.82 -1.41
N LEU A 120 15.64 -1.90 -1.79
CA LEU A 120 16.90 -2.25 -2.46
C LEU A 120 17.80 -3.16 -1.61
N ARG A 121 17.72 -3.06 -0.26
CA ARG A 121 18.42 -3.97 0.66
C ARG A 121 17.96 -5.42 0.50
N CYS A 122 16.65 -5.65 0.36
CA CYS A 122 16.12 -6.99 0.15
C CYS A 122 16.44 -7.51 -1.25
N VAL A 123 16.41 -6.66 -2.27
CA VAL A 123 16.86 -7.02 -3.63
C VAL A 123 18.33 -7.46 -3.63
N TRP A 124 19.20 -6.74 -2.91
CA TRP A 124 20.62 -7.12 -2.82
C TRP A 124 20.84 -8.42 -2.04
N ARG A 125 20.16 -8.58 -0.90
CA ARG A 125 20.25 -9.79 -0.08
C ARG A 125 19.78 -11.03 -0.84
N GLU A 126 18.65 -10.93 -1.52
CA GLU A 126 18.03 -12.03 -2.27
C GLU A 126 18.37 -12.00 -3.76
N ARG A 127 19.48 -11.37 -4.16
CA ARG A 127 19.83 -11.08 -5.58
C ARG A 127 19.76 -12.28 -6.53
N HIS A 128 19.95 -13.50 -6.03
CA HIS A 128 19.88 -14.73 -6.82
C HIS A 128 18.43 -15.13 -7.18
N SER A 129 17.45 -14.57 -6.49
CA SER A 129 16.01 -14.75 -6.73
C SER A 129 15.43 -13.70 -7.68
N PHE A 130 16.22 -12.71 -8.10
CA PHE A 130 15.81 -11.63 -9.00
C PHE A 130 16.48 -11.77 -10.38
N PRO A 131 15.79 -11.38 -11.47
CA PRO A 131 16.43 -11.18 -12.77
C PRO A 131 17.65 -10.26 -12.68
N SER A 132 18.70 -10.61 -13.43
CA SER A 132 20.00 -9.94 -13.36
C SER A 132 19.92 -8.43 -13.68
N GLU A 133 18.97 -8.05 -14.53
CA GLU A 133 18.67 -6.70 -14.96
C GLU A 133 18.17 -5.85 -13.79
N LEU A 134 17.29 -6.40 -12.94
CA LEU A 134 16.75 -5.70 -11.76
C LEU A 134 17.83 -5.54 -10.68
N VAL A 135 18.68 -6.55 -10.50
CA VAL A 135 19.84 -6.45 -9.60
C VAL A 135 20.82 -5.38 -10.08
N ALA A 136 21.06 -5.30 -11.40
CA ALA A 136 21.91 -4.27 -11.98
C ALA A 136 21.31 -2.87 -11.85
N GLN A 137 19.99 -2.72 -11.96
CA GLN A 137 19.29 -1.45 -11.70
C GLN A 137 19.47 -1.02 -10.25
N ALA A 138 19.20 -1.90 -9.29
CA ALA A 138 19.40 -1.62 -7.87
C ALA A 138 20.84 -1.18 -7.55
N ALA A 139 21.83 -1.81 -8.19
CA ALA A 139 23.24 -1.43 -8.04
C ALA A 139 23.55 -0.03 -8.59
N LYS A 140 22.90 0.40 -9.68
CA LYS A 140 23.06 1.74 -10.26
C LYS A 140 22.47 2.82 -9.36
N SER A 141 21.31 2.58 -8.75
CA SER A 141 20.68 3.52 -7.82
C SER A 141 21.60 3.83 -6.64
N ASN A 142 22.19 2.79 -6.03
CA ASN A 142 23.17 2.94 -4.95
C ASN A 142 24.41 3.75 -5.37
N ARG A 143 24.81 3.70 -6.63
CA ARG A 143 25.96 4.45 -7.14
C ARG A 143 25.63 5.94 -7.30
N ARG A 144 24.47 6.27 -7.86
CA ARG A 144 24.01 7.66 -8.02
C ARG A 144 23.89 8.37 -6.69
N GLU A 145 23.39 7.67 -5.67
CA GLU A 145 23.28 8.20 -4.32
C GLU A 145 24.66 8.56 -3.73
N LYS A 146 25.65 7.67 -3.90
CA LYS A 146 27.04 7.93 -3.47
C LYS A 146 27.65 9.14 -4.20
N GLU A 147 27.42 9.25 -5.50
CA GLU A 147 27.91 10.38 -6.30
C GLU A 147 27.26 11.70 -5.86
N ARG A 148 25.95 11.73 -5.60
CA ARG A 148 25.23 12.92 -5.10
C ARG A 148 25.74 13.37 -3.73
N LYS A 149 26.01 12.42 -2.83
CA LYS A 149 26.58 12.70 -1.50
C LYS A 149 27.99 13.28 -1.61
N ALA A 150 28.84 12.71 -2.48
CA ALA A 150 30.21 13.17 -2.69
C ALA A 150 30.31 14.60 -3.28
N THR A 151 29.28 15.09 -3.96
CA THR A 151 29.23 16.47 -4.47
C THR A 151 28.70 17.50 -3.46
N LYS A 152 28.24 17.07 -2.28
CA LYS A 152 27.64 17.93 -1.25
C LYS A 152 28.61 18.23 -0.09
N ASP A 153 29.78 17.60 -0.10
CA ASP A 153 30.94 17.88 0.76
C ASP A 153 31.93 18.82 0.04
#